data_AF-A0A418N319-F1
#
_entry.id   AF-A0A418N319-F1
#
_cell.length_a   1.000
_cell.length_b   1.000
_cell.length_c   1.000
_cell.angle_alpha   90.00
_cell.angle_beta   90.00
_cell.angle_gamma   90.00
#
_symmetry.space_group_name_H-M   'P 1'
#
loop_
_entity.id
_entity.type
_entity.pdbx_description
1 polymer ?
#
loop_
_entity_poly.entity_id
_entity_poly.type
_entity_poly.pdbx_seq_one_letter_code
_entity_poly.pdbx_strand_id
1 'polypeptide(L)'
;MKLYILPSLLSITLLILSCKERATSQKSDVAEKQLDVKSSLETTIDSVSNKKKAEIPQRRDYKYVIARSGLNYRDSPQGKILGKFPLNTRLTIIEYSKITDQIKEGEKIIKGEWVGVQKEKDTVYVFDGLLSYYLVQSDIKLYSISAFSEDTYQGKVERTSTAFLNLSETYFENTYNENGDKTKTSILSETDLTKDTIRLNQNQRKKLIHQLKISESDKVFVYLMKKDTVLSLDIQDLPTIACMNIYGSDNYSNLEDAYEFGFDFGKKITESDNLVYIGKEDPFQLGELRPIVWKQIDDSQFPVKKNLEESHFDMSTFKFSAEKYNYYLQKPLERAASYHLVIVDKGSNSIIFNEYYYDSEGTYLKKLKIEGDDSETPQSQWTGDLLKNKATVIFGFLGFSFGCPSITVLDETEPAIRILCDNRH
;
A
#
# COMPACT_ATOMS: atom_id res chain seq x y z
N MET A 1 -49.53 17.44 10.08
CA MET A 1 -50.77 16.96 10.72
C MET A 1 -50.60 15.46 10.97
N LYS A 2 -50.53 15.09 12.26
CA LYS A 2 -50.79 13.80 12.92
C LYS A 2 -50.34 12.46 12.30
N LEU A 3 -49.46 11.80 13.09
CA LEU A 3 -49.27 10.35 13.32
C LEU A 3 -50.57 9.52 13.32
N TYR A 4 -50.46 8.21 13.00
CA TYR A 4 -50.80 6.99 13.80
C TYR A 4 -50.20 5.76 13.03
N ILE A 5 -49.31 4.90 13.56
CA ILE A 5 -49.46 3.77 14.55
C ILE A 5 -50.33 2.62 13.96
N LEU A 6 -50.05 1.30 13.96
CA LEU A 6 -49.10 0.35 14.60
C LEU A 6 -49.21 -1.03 13.81
N PRO A 7 -48.70 -2.21 14.27
CA PRO A 7 -48.09 -3.24 13.42
C PRO A 7 -48.76 -4.64 13.55
N SER A 8 -48.16 -5.66 12.94
CA SER A 8 -48.44 -7.09 13.24
C SER A 8 -47.19 -7.89 12.83
N LEU A 9 -46.31 -8.32 13.77
CA LEU A 9 -46.39 -9.52 14.60
C LEU A 9 -46.64 -10.80 13.79
N LEU A 10 -45.58 -11.57 13.51
CA LEU A 10 -45.67 -13.02 13.39
C LEU A 10 -44.36 -13.67 13.86
N SER A 11 -44.41 -14.20 15.08
CA SER A 11 -43.45 -15.16 15.63
C SER A 11 -43.63 -16.50 14.95
N ILE A 12 -42.53 -17.13 14.52
CA ILE A 12 -42.48 -18.59 14.33
C ILE A 12 -41.24 -19.10 15.05
N THR A 13 -41.48 -19.58 16.27
CA THR A 13 -40.63 -20.50 17.01
C THR A 13 -40.74 -21.89 16.40
N LEU A 14 -39.61 -22.50 16.00
CA LEU A 14 -39.51 -23.95 15.88
C LEU A 14 -38.39 -24.45 16.79
N LEU A 15 -38.80 -25.09 17.87
CA LEU A 15 -38.01 -26.00 18.69
C LEU A 15 -37.90 -27.33 17.94
N ILE A 16 -36.67 -27.83 17.74
CA ILE A 16 -36.44 -29.27 17.59
C ILE A 16 -35.25 -29.65 18.47
N LEU A 17 -35.58 -30.23 19.61
CA LEU A 17 -34.74 -31.12 20.41
C LEU A 17 -34.60 -32.44 19.64
N SER A 18 -33.40 -33.00 19.53
CA SER A 18 -33.24 -34.46 19.67
C SER A 18 -31.79 -34.89 19.89
N CYS A 19 -31.61 -35.57 21.02
CA CYS A 19 -30.74 -36.69 21.31
C CYS A 19 -29.22 -36.61 21.08
N LYS A 20 -28.59 -36.29 22.21
CA LYS A 20 -27.28 -36.74 22.69
C LYS A 20 -27.34 -38.23 23.07
N GLU A 21 -26.43 -39.04 22.57
CA GLU A 21 -26.09 -40.32 23.20
C GLU A 21 -24.56 -40.43 23.35
N ARG A 22 -24.14 -40.56 24.61
CA ARG A 22 -22.81 -40.96 25.06
C ARG A 22 -22.97 -42.39 25.58
N ALA A 23 -22.10 -43.30 25.16
CA ALA A 23 -21.81 -44.51 25.91
C ALA A 23 -20.29 -44.74 25.99
N THR A 24 -19.85 -44.68 27.24
CA THR A 24 -18.63 -45.16 27.92
C THR A 24 -18.09 -46.50 27.40
N SER A 25 -16.79 -46.58 27.08
CA SER A 25 -15.66 -47.04 27.92
C SER A 25 -15.54 -48.56 28.09
N GLN A 26 -14.40 -49.12 27.70
CA GLN A 26 -13.64 -50.03 28.57
C GLN A 26 -12.20 -50.23 28.10
N LYS A 27 -11.29 -50.10 29.07
CA LYS A 27 -9.86 -50.43 29.02
C LYS A 27 -9.65 -51.94 29.05
N SER A 28 -8.56 -52.41 28.44
CA SER A 28 -7.75 -53.52 28.96
C SER A 28 -6.29 -53.29 28.58
N ASP A 29 -5.45 -53.08 29.60
CA ASP A 29 -3.99 -53.12 29.55
C ASP A 29 -3.50 -54.55 29.35
N VAL A 30 -2.53 -54.79 28.44
CA VAL A 30 -1.43 -55.76 28.63
C VAL A 30 -0.18 -55.34 27.82
N ALA A 31 0.88 -55.02 28.56
CA ALA A 31 2.33 -55.18 28.35
C ALA A 31 2.95 -55.29 26.93
N GLU A 32 3.70 -54.24 26.60
CA GLU A 32 5.16 -54.21 26.31
C GLU A 32 5.82 -55.37 25.52
N LYS A 33 6.26 -55.04 24.30
CA LYS A 33 7.50 -55.54 23.69
C LYS A 33 8.00 -54.57 22.61
N GLN A 34 9.21 -54.02 22.81
CA GLN A 34 9.97 -53.28 21.81
C GLN A 34 10.38 -54.19 20.65
N LEU A 35 10.34 -53.68 19.41
CA LEU A 35 11.44 -53.67 18.43
C LEU A 35 11.03 -52.99 17.12
N ASP A 36 12.03 -52.38 16.49
CA ASP A 36 12.03 -51.41 15.40
C ASP A 36 11.33 -51.79 14.07
N VAL A 37 11.10 -50.74 13.26
CA VAL A 37 11.29 -50.65 11.79
C VAL A 37 10.03 -50.28 10.96
N LYS A 38 10.18 -49.13 10.27
CA LYS A 38 9.57 -48.64 9.01
C LYS A 38 8.08 -48.25 8.95
N SER A 39 7.91 -46.93 8.87
CA SER A 39 6.98 -46.20 8.00
C SER A 39 6.52 -46.98 6.77
N SER A 40 5.20 -47.16 6.64
CA SER A 40 4.54 -47.43 5.37
C SER A 40 3.32 -46.51 5.24
N LEU A 41 3.29 -45.79 4.13
CA LEU A 41 2.15 -45.02 3.65
C LEU A 41 0.96 -45.95 3.41
N GLU A 42 -0.21 -45.59 3.94
CA GLU A 42 -1.48 -46.05 3.39
C GLU A 42 -2.01 -45.02 2.38
N THR A 43 -1.83 -45.37 1.12
CA THR A 43 -2.54 -44.82 -0.04
C THR A 43 -4.05 -45.06 0.09
N THR A 44 -4.83 -43.98 0.06
CA THR A 44 -6.21 -44.04 -0.43
C THR A 44 -6.24 -43.55 -1.87
N ILE A 45 -6.87 -44.37 -2.71
CA ILE A 45 -6.92 -44.29 -4.17
C ILE A 45 -8.01 -43.28 -4.54
N ASP A 46 -7.61 -42.18 -5.18
CA ASP A 46 -8.55 -41.23 -5.78
C ASP A 46 -8.84 -41.66 -7.22
N SER A 47 -10.10 -42.02 -7.47
CA SER A 47 -10.61 -42.44 -8.76
C SER A 47 -11.18 -41.26 -9.52
N VAL A 48 -10.33 -40.55 -10.27
CA VAL A 48 -10.74 -39.70 -11.41
C VAL A 48 -9.75 -39.87 -12.55
N SER A 49 -10.27 -40.33 -13.69
CA SER A 49 -9.53 -40.65 -14.90
C SER A 49 -8.89 -39.41 -15.56
N ASN A 50 -7.62 -39.56 -15.95
CA ASN A 50 -6.90 -38.79 -16.97
C ASN A 50 -7.03 -37.25 -16.92
N LYS A 51 -6.51 -36.62 -15.85
CA LYS A 51 -5.94 -35.27 -15.98
C LYS A 51 -4.46 -35.39 -16.34
N LYS A 52 -4.06 -34.69 -17.41
CA LYS A 52 -2.65 -34.46 -17.76
C LYS A 52 -1.95 -33.97 -16.49
N LYS A 53 -0.86 -34.64 -16.09
CA LYS A 53 -0.19 -34.41 -14.80
C LYS A 53 0.26 -32.95 -14.72
N ALA A 54 -0.38 -32.20 -13.82
CA ALA A 54 -0.03 -30.82 -13.49
C ALA A 54 1.45 -30.73 -13.11
N GLU A 55 2.15 -29.73 -13.65
CA GLU A 55 3.53 -29.43 -13.25
C GLU A 55 3.49 -28.53 -12.02
N ILE A 56 4.12 -29.00 -10.94
CA ILE A 56 4.33 -28.22 -9.72
C ILE A 56 5.55 -27.32 -9.96
N PRO A 57 5.46 -26.00 -9.75
CA PRO A 57 6.59 -25.10 -9.90
C PRO A 57 7.76 -25.52 -9.00
N GLN A 58 8.98 -25.62 -9.56
CA GLN A 58 10.18 -25.91 -8.76
C GLN A 58 10.55 -24.79 -7.78
N ARG A 59 9.98 -23.59 -7.95
CA ARG A 59 10.13 -22.42 -7.07
C ARG A 59 8.76 -21.76 -6.94
N ARG A 60 8.39 -21.28 -5.74
CA ARG A 60 7.14 -20.53 -5.54
C ARG A 60 7.15 -19.30 -6.46
N ASP A 61 6.34 -19.37 -7.50
CA ASP A 61 6.14 -18.27 -8.43
C ASP A 61 4.98 -17.41 -7.92
N TYR A 62 5.13 -16.10 -7.92
CA TYR A 62 4.07 -15.19 -7.48
C TYR A 62 3.83 -14.11 -8.53
N LYS A 63 2.56 -13.77 -8.72
CA LYS A 63 2.11 -12.70 -9.60
C LYS A 63 1.01 -11.89 -8.93
N TYR A 64 0.73 -10.71 -9.46
CA TYR A 64 -0.28 -9.79 -8.99
C TYR A 64 -1.44 -9.73 -9.97
N VAL A 65 -2.65 -9.62 -9.46
CA VAL A 65 -3.84 -9.32 -10.26
C VAL A 65 -3.69 -7.93 -10.88
N ILE A 66 -3.81 -7.81 -12.21
CA ILE A 66 -3.70 -6.52 -12.91
C ILE A 66 -5.04 -5.99 -13.47
N ALA A 67 -6.10 -6.80 -13.42
CA ALA A 67 -7.43 -6.35 -13.80
C ALA A 67 -7.99 -5.39 -12.74
N ARG A 68 -8.26 -4.13 -13.12
CA ARG A 68 -8.83 -3.12 -12.20
C ARG A 68 -10.17 -3.55 -11.62
N SER A 69 -10.97 -4.32 -12.36
CA SER A 69 -12.23 -4.89 -11.87
C SER A 69 -12.07 -6.10 -10.95
N GLY A 70 -10.84 -6.49 -10.62
CA GLY A 70 -10.47 -7.74 -9.97
C GLY A 70 -10.49 -8.97 -10.91
N LEU A 71 -10.05 -10.11 -10.39
CA LEU A 71 -9.91 -11.38 -11.11
C LEU A 71 -10.77 -12.48 -10.48
N ASN A 72 -11.71 -13.03 -11.24
CA ASN A 72 -12.54 -14.14 -10.78
C ASN A 72 -11.70 -15.42 -10.62
N TYR A 73 -11.92 -16.16 -9.53
CA TYR A 73 -11.35 -17.48 -9.32
C TYR A 73 -12.42 -18.58 -9.33
N ARG A 74 -12.02 -19.79 -9.72
CA ARG A 74 -12.91 -20.91 -10.04
C ARG A 74 -12.48 -22.20 -9.37
N ASP A 75 -13.40 -23.16 -9.29
CA ASP A 75 -13.16 -24.53 -8.78
C ASP A 75 -12.32 -25.40 -9.72
N SER A 76 -12.42 -25.17 -11.02
CA SER A 76 -11.56 -25.76 -12.05
C SER A 76 -11.23 -24.73 -13.13
N PRO A 77 -10.25 -24.99 -14.02
CA PRO A 77 -10.09 -24.23 -15.26
C PRO A 77 -11.43 -24.13 -15.99
N GLN A 78 -11.86 -22.90 -16.32
CA GLN A 78 -13.15 -22.60 -16.95
C GLN A 78 -14.41 -23.07 -16.17
N GLY A 79 -14.26 -23.47 -14.90
CA GLY A 79 -15.33 -24.02 -14.06
C GLY A 79 -16.29 -22.97 -13.51
N LYS A 80 -16.90 -23.24 -12.35
CA LYS A 80 -17.81 -22.32 -11.66
C LYS A 80 -17.02 -21.19 -11.00
N ILE A 81 -17.52 -19.95 -11.09
CA ILE A 81 -16.97 -18.82 -10.33
C ILE A 81 -17.27 -19.03 -8.84
N LEU A 82 -16.21 -19.02 -8.04
CA LEU A 82 -16.29 -19.14 -6.58
C LEU A 82 -16.20 -17.77 -5.91
N GLY A 83 -15.48 -16.84 -6.52
CA GLY A 83 -15.35 -15.47 -6.03
C GLY A 83 -14.40 -14.65 -6.90
N LYS A 84 -13.86 -13.59 -6.32
CA LYS A 84 -12.99 -12.63 -7.01
C LYS A 84 -11.84 -12.18 -6.09
N PHE A 85 -10.65 -12.06 -6.67
CA PHE A 85 -9.51 -11.39 -6.06
C PHE A 85 -9.49 -9.91 -6.44
N PRO A 86 -9.30 -8.98 -5.49
CA PRO A 86 -9.08 -7.56 -5.74
C PRO A 86 -7.89 -7.26 -6.67
N LEU A 87 -7.84 -6.04 -7.21
CA LEU A 87 -6.66 -5.53 -7.91
C LEU A 87 -5.42 -5.66 -7.02
N ASN A 88 -4.26 -5.93 -7.62
CA ASN A 88 -2.97 -6.03 -6.94
C ASN A 88 -2.87 -7.13 -5.86
N THR A 89 -3.85 -8.03 -5.77
CA THR A 89 -3.74 -9.21 -4.90
C THR A 89 -2.55 -10.05 -5.35
N ARG A 90 -1.62 -10.34 -4.42
CA ARG A 90 -0.50 -11.26 -4.66
C ARG A 90 -0.99 -12.69 -4.61
N LEU A 91 -0.84 -13.42 -5.71
CA LEU A 91 -1.22 -14.82 -5.84
C LEU A 91 0.04 -15.68 -5.95
N THR A 92 0.08 -16.77 -5.19
CA THR A 92 1.12 -17.80 -5.31
C THR A 92 0.63 -18.86 -6.28
N ILE A 93 1.33 -19.04 -7.39
CA ILE A 93 1.04 -20.08 -8.38
C ILE A 93 1.60 -21.40 -7.85
N ILE A 94 0.76 -22.42 -7.81
CA ILE A 94 1.08 -23.76 -7.30
C ILE A 94 0.86 -24.86 -8.33
N GLU A 95 0.15 -24.56 -9.42
CA GLU A 95 -0.12 -25.50 -10.51
C GLU A 95 -0.21 -24.78 -11.86
N TYR A 96 0.45 -25.35 -12.89
CA TYR A 96 0.24 -25.01 -14.30
C TYR A 96 -0.64 -26.08 -14.95
N SER A 97 -1.87 -25.70 -15.36
CA SER A 97 -2.84 -26.65 -15.89
C SER A 97 -2.60 -27.02 -17.36
N LYS A 98 -1.83 -26.20 -18.08
CA LYS A 98 -1.62 -26.24 -19.54
C LYS A 98 -2.89 -26.05 -20.36
N ILE A 99 -3.98 -25.59 -19.74
CA ILE A 99 -5.24 -25.27 -20.41
C ILE A 99 -5.19 -23.79 -20.80
N THR A 100 -5.04 -23.55 -22.09
CA THR A 100 -4.99 -22.18 -22.64
C THR A 100 -6.37 -21.65 -22.94
N ASP A 101 -6.51 -20.33 -22.85
CA ASP A 101 -7.74 -19.62 -23.14
C ASP A 101 -7.44 -18.21 -23.67
N GLN A 102 -8.49 -17.53 -24.12
CA GLN A 102 -8.41 -16.13 -24.51
C GLN A 102 -9.64 -15.34 -24.07
N ILE A 103 -9.40 -14.14 -23.57
CA ILE A 103 -10.44 -13.20 -23.14
C ILE A 103 -10.37 -11.97 -24.04
N LYS A 104 -11.53 -11.43 -24.41
CA LYS A 104 -11.65 -10.16 -25.12
C LYS A 104 -11.93 -9.05 -24.12
N GLU A 105 -11.02 -8.08 -24.03
CA GLU A 105 -11.18 -6.86 -23.23
C GLU A 105 -11.20 -5.66 -24.17
N GLY A 106 -12.39 -5.12 -24.42
CA GLY A 106 -12.59 -4.14 -25.49
C GLY A 106 -12.19 -4.71 -26.86
N GLU A 107 -11.22 -4.10 -27.53
CA GLU A 107 -10.67 -4.56 -28.81
C GLU A 107 -9.47 -5.50 -28.66
N LYS A 108 -8.91 -5.62 -27.45
CA LYS A 108 -7.70 -6.42 -27.20
C LYS A 108 -8.08 -7.88 -26.92
N ILE A 109 -7.37 -8.80 -27.56
CA ILE A 109 -7.42 -10.23 -27.24
C ILE A 109 -6.26 -10.52 -26.31
N ILE A 110 -6.56 -10.99 -25.10
CA ILE A 110 -5.59 -11.42 -24.10
C ILE A 110 -5.57 -12.94 -24.10
N LYS A 111 -4.41 -13.52 -24.37
CA LYS A 111 -4.20 -14.97 -24.32
C LYS A 111 -3.47 -15.34 -23.04
N GLY A 112 -3.76 -16.52 -22.50
CA GLY A 112 -3.15 -17.01 -21.28
C GLY A 112 -3.47 -18.47 -21.02
N GLU A 113 -3.06 -18.94 -19.86
CA GLU A 113 -3.29 -20.26 -19.30
C GLU A 113 -4.10 -20.15 -18.00
N TRP A 114 -4.91 -21.16 -17.72
CA TRP A 114 -5.46 -21.34 -16.39
C TRP A 114 -4.39 -21.87 -15.44
N VAL A 115 -4.17 -21.18 -14.32
CA VAL A 115 -3.21 -21.59 -13.30
C VAL A 115 -3.92 -21.82 -11.97
N GLY A 116 -3.47 -22.84 -11.24
CA GLY A 116 -3.88 -23.09 -9.87
C GLY A 116 -3.10 -22.18 -8.93
N VAL A 117 -3.82 -21.43 -8.10
CA VAL A 117 -3.26 -20.53 -7.09
C VAL A 117 -3.68 -20.94 -5.69
N GLN A 118 -2.81 -20.69 -4.73
CA GLN A 118 -3.11 -20.94 -3.32
C GLN A 118 -4.13 -19.91 -2.81
N LYS A 119 -5.23 -20.40 -2.23
CA LYS A 119 -6.16 -19.60 -1.43
C LYS A 119 -6.36 -20.31 -0.09
N GLU A 120 -5.77 -19.76 0.97
CA GLU A 120 -5.71 -20.41 2.29
C GLU A 120 -5.10 -21.81 2.19
N LYS A 121 -5.88 -22.86 2.49
CA LYS A 121 -5.47 -24.27 2.38
C LYS A 121 -5.90 -24.93 1.05
N ASP A 122 -6.66 -24.22 0.23
CA ASP A 122 -7.25 -24.74 -1.00
C ASP A 122 -6.48 -24.25 -2.24
N THR A 123 -6.72 -24.95 -3.35
CA THR A 123 -6.31 -24.53 -4.69
C THR A 123 -7.53 -24.03 -5.45
N VAL A 124 -7.43 -22.84 -6.03
CA VAL A 124 -8.45 -22.28 -6.93
C VAL A 124 -7.80 -21.89 -8.26
N TYR A 125 -8.57 -21.82 -9.33
CA TYR A 125 -8.04 -21.58 -10.68
C TYR A 125 -8.37 -20.16 -11.16
N VAL A 126 -7.36 -19.51 -11.74
CA VAL A 126 -7.46 -18.17 -12.33
C VAL A 126 -6.84 -18.14 -13.72
N PHE A 127 -7.21 -17.15 -14.54
CA PHE A 127 -6.63 -16.94 -15.86
C PHE A 127 -5.40 -16.04 -15.78
N ASP A 128 -4.22 -16.57 -16.12
CA ASP A 128 -2.93 -15.90 -15.90
C ASP A 128 -2.65 -14.73 -16.83
N GLY A 129 -3.40 -14.60 -17.93
CA GLY A 129 -3.31 -13.46 -18.85
C GLY A 129 -3.69 -12.12 -18.18
N LEU A 130 -4.30 -12.17 -16.99
CA LEU A 130 -4.63 -11.02 -16.14
C LEU A 130 -3.75 -10.97 -14.87
N LEU A 131 -2.58 -11.61 -14.92
CA LEU A 131 -1.56 -11.57 -13.88
C LEU A 131 -0.27 -10.95 -14.41
N SER A 132 0.48 -10.28 -13.53
CA SER A 132 1.78 -9.70 -13.84
C SER A 132 2.76 -9.88 -12.68
N TYR A 133 4.06 -9.87 -12.97
CA TYR A 133 5.08 -9.76 -11.93
C TYR A 133 5.11 -8.39 -11.25
N TYR A 134 4.46 -7.39 -11.85
CA TYR A 134 4.43 -6.02 -11.38
C TYR A 134 3.02 -5.61 -10.96
N LEU A 135 2.96 -4.82 -9.89
CA LEU A 135 1.74 -4.16 -9.42
C LEU A 135 1.30 -3.09 -10.41
N VAL A 136 -0.02 -2.95 -10.59
CA VAL A 136 -0.60 -1.77 -11.24
C VAL A 136 -0.36 -0.57 -10.35
N GLN A 137 0.26 0.47 -10.90
CA GLN A 137 0.51 1.73 -10.20
C GLN A 137 -0.64 2.71 -10.43
N SER A 138 -0.83 3.63 -9.49
CA SER A 138 -1.73 4.76 -9.69
C SER A 138 -1.20 5.70 -10.77
N ASP A 139 -2.11 6.24 -11.57
CA ASP A 139 -1.80 7.30 -12.54
C ASP A 139 -1.56 8.65 -11.83
N ILE A 140 -1.90 8.74 -10.53
CA ILE A 140 -1.64 9.92 -9.69
C ILE A 140 -0.26 9.78 -9.06
N LYS A 141 0.58 10.79 -9.30
CA LYS A 141 1.88 10.97 -8.64
C LYS A 141 1.75 12.11 -7.64
N LEU A 142 1.97 11.80 -6.37
CA LEU A 142 2.11 12.81 -5.32
C LEU A 142 3.58 12.96 -4.95
N TYR A 143 3.93 14.08 -4.35
CA TYR A 143 5.26 14.39 -3.84
C TYR A 143 5.13 15.07 -2.47
N SER A 144 6.27 15.37 -1.85
CA SER A 144 6.36 16.24 -0.68
C SER A 144 7.46 17.28 -0.88
N ILE A 145 7.27 18.47 -0.34
CA ILE A 145 8.30 19.49 -0.22
C ILE A 145 9.04 19.30 1.10
N SER A 146 10.36 19.21 1.03
CA SER A 146 11.22 19.40 2.21
C SER A 146 11.05 20.84 2.67
N ALA A 147 10.63 21.05 3.91
CA ALA A 147 10.39 22.38 4.45
C ALA A 147 11.69 23.19 4.57
N PHE A 148 11.57 24.51 4.49
CA PHE A 148 12.65 25.43 4.84
C PHE A 148 13.12 25.17 6.28
N SER A 149 14.44 25.06 6.47
CA SER A 149 15.03 24.94 7.80
C SER A 149 16.32 25.77 7.94
N GLU A 150 16.56 26.25 9.16
CA GLU A 150 17.82 26.87 9.57
C GLU A 150 18.37 26.06 10.74
N ASP A 151 19.49 25.37 10.52
CA ASP A 151 20.17 24.64 11.58
C ASP A 151 21.04 25.64 12.35
N THR A 152 20.74 25.80 13.64
CA THR A 152 21.46 26.73 14.51
C THR A 152 22.32 25.99 15.51
N TYR A 153 23.58 26.38 15.64
CA TYR A 153 24.48 25.93 16.71
C TYR A 153 24.91 27.14 17.54
N GLN A 154 24.74 27.06 18.87
CA GLN A 154 25.06 28.15 19.81
C GLN A 154 24.46 29.51 19.42
N GLY A 155 23.23 29.51 18.87
CA GLY A 155 22.52 30.72 18.46
C GLY A 155 22.98 31.34 17.15
N LYS A 156 23.86 30.67 16.39
CA LYS A 156 24.26 31.07 15.03
C LYS A 156 23.71 30.09 14.01
N VAL A 157 23.22 30.60 12.89
CA VAL A 157 22.80 29.78 11.75
C VAL A 157 24.05 29.20 11.11
N GLU A 158 24.19 27.88 11.17
CA GLU A 158 25.30 27.12 10.56
C GLU A 158 24.93 26.68 9.14
N ARG A 159 23.68 26.26 8.94
CA ARG A 159 23.17 25.80 7.65
C ARG A 159 21.76 26.32 7.41
N THR A 160 21.48 26.66 6.16
CA THR A 160 20.13 26.98 5.71
C THR A 160 19.77 26.04 4.57
N SER A 161 18.63 25.37 4.67
CA SER A 161 18.07 24.53 3.62
C SER A 161 16.82 25.23 3.08
N THR A 162 16.79 25.50 1.77
CA THR A 162 15.58 26.05 1.15
C THR A 162 14.49 25.00 1.06
N ALA A 163 13.25 25.45 1.03
CA ALA A 163 12.14 24.56 0.73
C ALA A 163 12.32 24.00 -0.69
N PHE A 164 12.32 22.68 -0.83
CA PHE A 164 12.67 22.01 -2.08
C PHE A 164 11.68 20.92 -2.42
N LEU A 165 11.14 20.99 -3.65
CA LEU A 165 10.34 19.92 -4.24
C LEU A 165 11.26 19.02 -5.07
N ASN A 166 11.68 17.89 -4.50
CA ASN A 166 12.50 16.91 -5.19
C ASN A 166 11.64 16.09 -6.18
N LEU A 167 12.05 16.08 -7.45
CA LEU A 167 11.38 15.40 -8.58
C LEU A 167 12.29 14.34 -9.23
N SER A 168 13.37 13.97 -8.55
CA SER A 168 14.43 13.09 -9.08
C SER A 168 13.88 11.74 -9.48
N GLU A 169 13.01 11.13 -8.69
CA GLU A 169 12.40 9.84 -9.02
C GLU A 169 11.68 9.88 -10.37
N THR A 170 10.90 10.92 -10.63
CA THR A 170 10.20 11.07 -11.92
C THR A 170 11.15 11.40 -13.05
N TYR A 171 12.18 12.20 -12.78
CA TYR A 171 13.23 12.48 -13.75
C TYR A 171 13.94 11.20 -14.18
N PHE A 172 14.47 10.44 -13.21
CA PHE A 172 15.26 9.24 -13.47
C PHE A 172 14.42 8.09 -14.02
N GLU A 173 13.19 7.87 -13.54
CA GLU A 173 12.25 6.88 -14.09
C GLU A 173 12.07 7.04 -15.60
N ASN A 174 12.00 8.29 -16.09
CA ASN A 174 11.85 8.59 -17.51
C ASN A 174 13.17 8.63 -18.29
N THR A 175 14.32 8.51 -17.62
CA THR A 175 15.64 8.53 -18.27
C THR A 175 16.14 7.14 -18.68
N TYR A 176 15.56 6.06 -18.18
CA TYR A 176 15.91 4.69 -18.58
C TYR A 176 14.90 4.15 -19.61
N ASN A 177 15.36 3.35 -20.58
CA ASN A 177 14.46 2.62 -21.47
C ASN A 177 13.95 1.33 -20.79
N GLU A 178 13.07 0.62 -21.50
CA GLU A 178 12.52 -0.68 -21.06
C GLU A 178 13.60 -1.75 -20.81
N ASN A 179 14.80 -1.59 -21.37
CA ASN A 179 15.94 -2.49 -21.16
C ASN A 179 16.84 -2.08 -19.97
N GLY A 180 16.53 -0.96 -19.30
CA GLY A 180 17.35 -0.38 -18.24
C GLY A 180 18.56 0.41 -18.73
N ASP A 181 18.70 0.64 -20.05
CA ASP A 181 19.75 1.51 -20.58
C ASP A 181 19.37 2.98 -20.42
N LYS A 182 20.30 3.80 -19.96
CA LYS A 182 20.13 5.25 -19.85
C LYS A 182 19.97 5.84 -21.26
N THR A 183 18.81 6.44 -21.55
CA THR A 183 18.39 6.75 -22.93
C THR A 183 19.07 7.95 -23.57
N LYS A 184 19.55 8.98 -22.84
CA LYS A 184 20.47 10.01 -23.38
C LYS A 184 20.84 11.14 -22.41
N THR A 185 21.99 11.76 -22.75
CA THR A 185 22.58 13.06 -22.39
C THR A 185 22.13 13.73 -21.09
N SER A 186 23.08 13.76 -20.15
CA SER A 186 23.14 14.65 -18.99
C SER A 186 22.57 16.05 -19.28
N ILE A 187 21.71 16.53 -18.39
CA ILE A 187 21.29 17.93 -18.26
C ILE A 187 22.46 18.76 -17.72
N LEU A 188 23.23 18.20 -16.78
CA LEU A 188 24.38 18.87 -16.17
C LEU A 188 25.62 18.76 -17.05
N SER A 189 26.40 19.84 -17.12
CA SER A 189 27.72 19.87 -17.76
C SER A 189 28.83 19.48 -16.77
N GLU A 190 30.02 19.16 -17.26
CA GLU A 190 31.20 18.89 -16.39
C GLU A 190 31.49 20.05 -15.43
N THR A 191 31.28 21.30 -15.87
CA THR A 191 31.46 22.47 -15.00
C THR A 191 30.36 22.61 -13.94
N ASP A 192 29.16 22.11 -14.21
CA ASP A 192 28.07 22.13 -13.23
C ASP A 192 28.34 21.12 -12.13
N LEU A 193 28.85 19.94 -12.51
CA LEU A 193 29.14 18.83 -11.62
C LEU A 193 30.19 19.14 -10.54
N THR A 194 30.88 20.28 -10.63
CA THR A 194 31.82 20.75 -9.58
C THR A 194 31.15 21.56 -8.46
N LYS A 195 29.82 21.71 -8.46
CA LYS A 195 29.07 22.56 -7.53
C LYS A 195 28.00 21.79 -6.78
N ASP A 196 27.93 21.95 -5.46
CA ASP A 196 26.91 21.32 -4.63
C ASP A 196 25.48 21.74 -4.98
N THR A 197 25.29 22.93 -5.53
CA THR A 197 23.98 23.44 -5.95
C THR A 197 24.12 24.19 -7.27
N ILE A 198 23.30 23.79 -8.23
CA ILE A 198 23.30 24.30 -9.59
C ILE A 198 21.93 24.88 -9.89
N ARG A 199 21.88 26.17 -10.20
CA ARG A 199 20.68 26.79 -10.78
C ARG A 199 20.63 26.48 -12.26
N LEU A 200 19.61 25.75 -12.69
CA LEU A 200 19.50 25.33 -14.09
C LEU A 200 19.19 26.53 -14.98
N ASN A 201 19.96 26.67 -16.07
CA ASN A 201 19.67 27.66 -17.11
C ASN A 201 18.45 27.25 -17.95
N GLN A 202 17.99 28.14 -18.84
CA GLN A 202 16.79 27.91 -19.65
C GLN A 202 16.84 26.61 -20.48
N ASN A 203 18.00 26.26 -21.05
CA ASN A 203 18.15 25.04 -21.84
C ASN A 203 18.09 23.78 -20.96
N GLN A 204 18.73 23.83 -19.78
CA GLN A 204 18.70 22.73 -18.81
C GLN A 204 17.29 22.53 -18.25
N ARG A 205 16.61 23.62 -17.88
CA ARG A 205 15.21 23.61 -17.45
C ARG A 205 14.30 22.98 -18.49
N LYS A 206 14.41 23.39 -19.75
CA LYS A 206 13.60 22.82 -20.84
C LYS A 206 13.77 21.29 -20.95
N LYS A 207 14.99 20.79 -20.77
CA LYS A 207 15.26 19.34 -20.72
C LYS A 207 14.61 18.69 -19.50
N LEU A 208 14.76 19.28 -18.31
CA LEU A 208 14.17 18.76 -17.08
C LEU A 208 12.64 18.68 -17.20
N ILE A 209 11.97 19.77 -17.57
CA ILE A 209 10.51 19.84 -17.74
C ILE A 209 10.02 18.79 -18.75
N HIS A 210 10.73 18.64 -19.87
CA HIS A 210 10.42 17.61 -20.87
C HIS A 210 10.51 16.19 -20.27
N GLN A 211 11.56 15.89 -19.51
CA GLN A 211 11.73 14.56 -18.90
C GLN A 211 10.73 14.28 -17.77
N LEU A 212 10.29 15.31 -17.05
CA LEU A 212 9.23 15.20 -16.07
C LEU A 212 7.85 15.00 -16.70
N LYS A 213 7.71 15.19 -18.02
CA LYS A 213 6.44 15.14 -18.76
C LYS A 213 5.40 16.12 -18.21
N ILE A 214 5.85 17.30 -17.80
CA ILE A 214 5.01 18.42 -17.33
C ILE A 214 5.15 19.63 -18.28
N SER A 215 4.30 20.64 -18.12
CA SER A 215 4.31 21.88 -18.89
C SER A 215 4.71 23.09 -18.05
N GLU A 216 5.35 24.10 -18.64
CA GLU A 216 5.58 25.40 -18.00
C GLU A 216 4.28 26.11 -17.61
N SER A 217 3.17 25.78 -18.28
CA SER A 217 1.83 26.28 -17.97
C SER A 217 1.13 25.56 -16.82
N ASP A 218 1.69 24.44 -16.34
CA ASP A 218 1.14 23.72 -15.20
C ASP A 218 1.44 24.46 -13.90
N LYS A 219 0.76 24.05 -12.84
CA LYS A 219 0.90 24.57 -11.49
C LYS A 219 1.40 23.49 -10.55
N VAL A 220 2.08 23.92 -9.49
CA VAL A 220 2.35 23.11 -8.30
C VAL A 220 1.30 23.44 -7.26
N PHE A 221 0.54 22.42 -6.85
CA PHE A 221 -0.44 22.50 -5.76
C PHE A 221 0.15 21.85 -4.51
N VAL A 222 0.32 22.63 -3.45
CA VAL A 222 0.87 22.19 -2.16
C VAL A 222 -0.26 22.17 -1.14
N TYR A 223 -0.74 20.97 -0.80
CA TYR A 223 -1.71 20.78 0.25
C TYR A 223 -1.02 20.73 1.62
N LEU A 224 -1.27 21.75 2.44
CA LEU A 224 -0.77 21.86 3.81
C LEU A 224 -1.75 21.17 4.75
N MET A 225 -1.50 19.90 5.05
CA MET A 225 -2.47 19.00 5.67
C MET A 225 -2.99 19.50 7.03
N LYS A 226 -2.11 20.05 7.87
CA LYS A 226 -2.48 20.59 9.19
C LYS A 226 -3.36 21.84 9.12
N LYS A 227 -3.19 22.64 8.07
CA LYS A 227 -3.95 23.88 7.85
C LYS A 227 -5.20 23.65 7.02
N ASP A 228 -5.28 22.50 6.35
CA ASP A 228 -6.33 22.18 5.39
C ASP A 228 -6.47 23.25 4.30
N THR A 229 -5.34 23.64 3.70
CA THR A 229 -5.26 24.67 2.66
C THR A 229 -4.36 24.25 1.52
N VAL A 230 -4.68 24.66 0.29
CA VAL A 230 -3.82 24.45 -0.89
C VAL A 230 -3.15 25.76 -1.30
N LEU A 231 -1.83 25.75 -1.40
CA LEU A 231 -1.07 26.79 -2.09
C LEU A 231 -0.93 26.41 -3.56
N SER A 232 -1.06 27.38 -4.47
CA SER A 232 -0.90 27.17 -5.91
C SER A 232 0.16 28.11 -6.45
N LEU A 233 1.15 27.56 -7.15
CA LEU A 233 2.26 28.30 -7.73
C LEU A 233 2.44 27.91 -9.20
N ASP A 234 2.66 28.88 -10.07
CA ASP A 234 2.93 28.63 -11.49
C ASP A 234 4.35 28.07 -11.66
N ILE A 235 4.49 27.00 -12.46
CA ILE A 235 5.80 26.35 -12.66
C ILE A 235 6.80 27.34 -13.27
N GLN A 236 6.38 28.14 -14.25
CA GLN A 236 7.20 29.15 -14.92
C GLN A 236 7.91 30.12 -13.95
N ASP A 237 7.34 30.35 -12.76
CA ASP A 237 7.85 31.30 -11.76
C ASP A 237 8.76 30.64 -10.71
N LEU A 238 8.84 29.30 -10.70
CA LEU A 238 9.67 28.55 -9.77
C LEU A 238 11.07 28.31 -10.36
N PRO A 239 12.16 28.73 -9.68
CA PRO A 239 13.50 28.34 -10.09
C PRO A 239 13.67 26.82 -10.07
N THR A 240 14.34 26.28 -11.08
CA THR A 240 14.78 24.88 -11.10
C THR A 240 16.23 24.79 -10.65
N ILE A 241 16.50 23.89 -9.72
CA ILE A 241 17.84 23.63 -9.20
C ILE A 241 18.16 22.13 -9.25
N ALA A 242 19.45 21.84 -9.26
CA ALA A 242 20.00 20.53 -8.96
C ALA A 242 20.90 20.63 -7.73
N CYS A 243 20.67 19.80 -6.71
CA CYS A 243 21.43 19.81 -5.46
C CYS A 243 22.11 18.46 -5.27
N MET A 244 23.37 18.44 -4.87
CA MET A 244 24.05 17.19 -4.55
C MET A 244 23.32 16.49 -3.39
N ASN A 245 22.99 15.21 -3.58
CA ASN A 245 22.33 14.42 -2.57
C ASN A 245 23.29 14.14 -1.39
N ILE A 246 22.74 13.80 -0.22
CA ILE A 246 23.55 13.58 1.00
C ILE A 246 24.51 12.39 0.90
N TYR A 247 24.31 11.51 -0.08
CA TYR A 247 25.14 10.33 -0.37
C TYR A 247 26.20 10.58 -1.44
N GLY A 248 26.17 11.75 -2.09
CA GLY A 248 27.05 12.20 -3.16
C GLY A 248 28.45 12.56 -2.67
N SER A 249 28.97 11.79 -1.70
CA SER A 249 30.32 11.87 -1.15
C SER A 249 31.39 11.96 -2.24
N ASP A 250 32.62 12.33 -1.84
CA ASP A 250 33.80 12.57 -2.69
C ASP A 250 33.97 11.62 -3.89
N ASN A 251 33.52 10.36 -3.77
CA ASN A 251 33.58 9.32 -4.81
C ASN A 251 32.57 9.47 -5.98
N TYR A 252 31.42 10.14 -5.77
CA TYR A 252 30.36 10.31 -6.77
C TYR A 252 30.14 11.77 -7.19
N SER A 253 30.94 12.68 -6.64
CA SER A 253 30.86 14.15 -6.78
C SER A 253 30.85 14.70 -8.21
N ASN A 254 31.00 13.85 -9.24
CA ASN A 254 31.03 14.27 -10.65
C ASN A 254 30.04 13.50 -11.55
N LEU A 255 28.98 12.92 -10.98
CA LEU A 255 27.97 12.22 -11.75
C LEU A 255 26.59 12.87 -11.56
N GLU A 256 25.80 12.92 -12.64
CA GLU A 256 24.45 13.51 -12.58
C GLU A 256 23.51 12.77 -11.62
N ASP A 257 23.71 11.45 -11.46
CA ASP A 257 22.95 10.63 -10.52
C ASP A 257 23.32 10.89 -9.05
N ALA A 258 24.32 11.71 -8.77
CA ALA A 258 24.60 12.24 -7.43
C ALA A 258 23.74 13.47 -7.10
N TYR A 259 22.98 14.01 -8.06
CA TYR A 259 22.18 15.23 -7.88
C TYR A 259 20.69 14.94 -7.78
N GLU A 260 20.02 15.68 -6.92
CA GLU A 260 18.57 15.79 -6.79
C GLU A 260 18.06 16.94 -7.65
N PHE A 261 17.04 16.69 -8.49
CA PHE A 261 16.47 17.68 -9.40
C PHE A 261 15.10 18.13 -8.91
N GLY A 262 14.82 19.44 -8.98
CA GLY A 262 13.54 19.92 -8.47
C GLY A 262 13.32 21.42 -8.58
N PHE A 263 12.25 21.86 -7.93
CA PHE A 263 11.89 23.27 -7.83
C PHE A 263 12.28 23.85 -6.46
N ASP A 264 12.87 25.04 -6.49
CA ASP A 264 13.23 25.80 -5.30
C ASP A 264 12.08 26.72 -4.88
N PHE A 265 11.59 26.53 -3.65
CA PHE A 265 10.54 27.33 -3.04
C PHE A 265 11.09 28.42 -2.11
N GLY A 266 12.40 28.49 -1.91
CA GLY A 266 13.02 29.45 -1.00
C GLY A 266 12.51 29.26 0.43
N LYS A 267 11.94 30.31 1.04
CA LYS A 267 11.37 30.24 2.41
C LYS A 267 9.85 30.07 2.44
N LYS A 268 9.21 29.79 1.30
CA LYS A 268 7.73 29.83 1.18
C LYS A 268 7.01 28.72 1.95
N ILE A 269 7.66 27.59 2.18
CA ILE A 269 7.09 26.42 2.85
C ILE A 269 7.91 26.11 4.10
N THR A 270 7.26 26.11 5.26
CA THR A 270 7.90 25.82 6.56
C THR A 270 7.33 24.56 7.21
N GLU A 271 6.27 24.02 6.65
CA GLU A 271 5.51 22.88 7.16
C GLU A 271 5.93 21.60 6.46
N SER A 272 6.41 20.63 7.24
CA SER A 272 6.83 19.31 6.75
C SER A 272 5.66 18.42 6.32
N ASP A 273 4.47 18.60 6.91
CA ASP A 273 3.29 17.79 6.61
C ASP A 273 2.55 18.38 5.42
N ASN A 274 3.00 18.03 4.22
CA ASN A 274 2.42 18.48 2.97
C ASN A 274 2.35 17.34 1.93
N LEU A 275 1.39 17.49 1.02
CA LEU A 275 1.28 16.67 -0.19
C LEU A 275 1.27 17.59 -1.40
N VAL A 276 1.98 17.19 -2.44
CA VAL A 276 2.18 18.02 -3.62
C VAL A 276 1.71 17.28 -4.87
N TYR A 277 1.00 18.01 -5.72
CA TYR A 277 0.60 17.57 -7.05
C TYR A 277 1.03 18.59 -8.10
N ILE A 278 1.41 18.11 -9.28
CA ILE A 278 1.77 18.95 -10.42
C ILE A 278 0.77 18.70 -11.54
N GLY A 279 0.11 19.75 -12.02
CA GLY A 279 -0.84 19.65 -13.12
C GLY A 279 -1.59 20.95 -13.39
N LYS A 280 -2.64 20.87 -14.21
CA LYS A 280 -3.43 22.04 -14.61
C LYS A 280 -4.42 22.49 -13.54
N GLU A 281 -4.95 21.55 -12.77
CA GLU A 281 -6.02 21.77 -11.80
C GLU A 281 -5.67 21.17 -10.45
N ASP A 282 -6.16 21.80 -9.39
CA ASP A 282 -5.99 21.35 -8.01
C ASP A 282 -6.78 20.05 -7.77
N PRO A 283 -6.11 18.93 -7.41
CA PRO A 283 -6.79 17.66 -7.21
C PRO A 283 -7.32 17.50 -5.78
N PHE A 284 -6.92 18.34 -4.82
CA PHE A 284 -7.16 18.11 -3.41
C PHE A 284 -8.58 18.50 -3.00
N GLN A 285 -9.14 17.73 -2.08
CA GLN A 285 -10.43 17.98 -1.46
C GLN A 285 -10.19 18.51 -0.04
N LEU A 286 -10.62 19.74 0.21
CA LEU A 286 -10.53 20.37 1.54
C LEU A 286 -11.68 19.91 2.45
N GLY A 287 -11.46 19.96 3.76
CA GLY A 287 -12.46 19.71 4.80
C GLY A 287 -12.73 18.23 5.12
N GLU A 288 -12.26 17.32 4.27
CA GLU A 288 -12.62 15.91 4.34
C GLU A 288 -11.48 14.99 4.80
N LEU A 289 -10.24 15.49 4.86
CA LEU A 289 -9.12 14.76 5.46
C LEU A 289 -9.11 14.95 6.99
N ARG A 290 -9.03 13.85 7.73
CA ARG A 290 -9.11 13.87 9.20
C ARG A 290 -7.90 13.18 9.84
N PRO A 291 -7.33 13.78 10.89
CA PRO A 291 -6.34 13.12 11.70
C PRO A 291 -6.98 11.98 12.48
N ILE A 292 -6.30 10.83 12.55
CA ILE A 292 -6.75 9.70 13.36
C ILE A 292 -6.26 9.92 14.79
N VAL A 293 -7.20 9.96 15.74
CA VAL A 293 -6.96 9.92 17.18
C VAL A 293 -7.60 8.66 17.74
N TRP A 294 -6.77 7.77 18.28
CA TRP A 294 -7.16 6.44 18.69
C TRP A 294 -7.76 6.43 20.09
N LYS A 295 -8.93 5.81 20.24
CA LYS A 295 -9.52 5.50 21.53
C LYS A 295 -9.22 4.06 21.90
N GLN A 296 -8.61 3.81 23.04
CA GLN A 296 -8.43 2.45 23.54
C GLN A 296 -9.79 1.83 23.87
N ILE A 297 -9.99 0.58 23.48
CA ILE A 297 -11.21 -0.19 23.71
C ILE A 297 -10.87 -1.61 24.19
N ASP A 298 -11.89 -2.39 24.53
CA ASP A 298 -11.71 -3.77 24.94
C ASP A 298 -11.27 -4.65 23.76
N ASP A 299 -10.32 -5.56 24.00
CA ASP A 299 -9.75 -6.44 22.97
C ASP A 299 -10.78 -7.36 22.31
N SER A 300 -11.85 -7.73 23.02
CA SER A 300 -12.95 -8.54 22.48
C SER A 300 -13.76 -7.83 21.38
N GLN A 301 -13.59 -6.51 21.25
CA GLN A 301 -14.27 -5.70 20.24
C GLN A 301 -13.52 -5.63 18.91
N PHE A 302 -12.34 -6.25 18.80
CA PHE A 302 -11.62 -6.32 17.54
C PHE A 302 -12.39 -7.22 16.53
N PRO A 303 -12.60 -6.77 15.29
CA PRO A 303 -13.54 -7.41 14.36
C PRO A 303 -13.03 -8.75 13.77
N VAL A 304 -11.75 -9.06 13.93
CA VAL A 304 -11.16 -10.32 13.45
C VAL A 304 -10.90 -11.23 14.64
N LYS A 305 -11.43 -12.45 14.60
CA LYS A 305 -11.18 -13.45 15.63
C LYS A 305 -9.73 -13.91 15.55
N LYS A 306 -9.02 -13.89 16.68
CA LYS A 306 -7.68 -14.48 16.77
C LYS A 306 -7.76 -15.98 16.50
N ASN A 307 -6.81 -16.51 15.73
CA ASN A 307 -6.44 -17.92 15.89
C ASN A 307 -5.73 -18.02 17.24
N LEU A 308 -6.42 -18.58 18.23
CA LEU A 308 -5.98 -18.67 19.63
C LEU A 308 -4.65 -19.40 19.83
N GLU A 309 -4.10 -20.04 18.80
CA GLU A 309 -2.87 -20.85 18.89
C GLU A 309 -1.57 -20.06 18.63
N GLU A 310 -1.62 -18.81 18.14
CA GLU A 310 -0.40 -18.13 17.63
C GLU A 310 0.08 -16.88 18.41
N SER A 311 -0.68 -16.32 19.37
CA SER A 311 -0.22 -15.12 20.10
C SER A 311 -0.18 -15.31 21.62
N HIS A 312 1.03 -15.51 22.18
CA HIS A 312 1.30 -15.45 23.63
C HIS A 312 1.42 -14.01 24.17
N PHE A 313 1.10 -13.00 23.36
CA PHE A 313 1.31 -11.59 23.71
C PHE A 313 0.00 -10.93 24.09
N ASP A 314 0.03 -10.18 25.20
CA ASP A 314 -1.01 -9.23 25.52
C ASP A 314 -1.08 -8.16 24.44
N MET A 315 -2.29 -7.85 23.99
CA MET A 315 -2.53 -6.87 22.94
C MET A 315 -3.22 -5.64 23.52
N SER A 316 -3.20 -4.56 22.77
CA SER A 316 -4.08 -3.43 22.98
C SER A 316 -4.84 -3.13 21.73
N THR A 317 -6.14 -2.96 21.89
CA THR A 317 -7.05 -2.65 20.80
C THR A 317 -7.50 -1.20 20.88
N PHE A 318 -7.48 -0.56 19.72
CA PHE A 318 -7.85 0.83 19.55
C PHE A 318 -8.92 0.94 18.47
N LYS A 319 -9.74 1.98 18.60
CA LYS A 319 -10.77 2.32 17.63
C LYS A 319 -10.74 3.79 17.28
N PHE A 320 -10.96 4.07 16.01
CA PHE A 320 -11.32 5.39 15.50
C PHE A 320 -12.59 5.26 14.66
N SER A 321 -13.42 6.29 14.63
CA SER A 321 -14.68 6.28 13.89
C SER A 321 -14.78 7.54 13.04
N ALA A 322 -14.82 7.35 11.73
CA ALA A 322 -15.17 8.41 10.77
C ALA A 322 -16.62 8.24 10.32
N GLU A 323 -17.09 9.06 9.39
CA GLU A 323 -18.49 9.02 8.94
C GLU A 323 -18.87 7.67 8.31
N LYS A 324 -18.10 7.21 7.32
CA LYS A 324 -18.37 5.98 6.55
C LYS A 324 -17.82 4.71 7.19
N TYR A 325 -16.73 4.82 7.96
CA TYR A 325 -15.94 3.66 8.39
C TYR A 325 -15.66 3.63 9.90
N ASN A 326 -15.55 2.42 10.44
CA ASN A 326 -14.91 2.15 11.73
C ASN A 326 -13.53 1.56 11.49
N TYR A 327 -12.53 2.10 12.17
CA TYR A 327 -11.13 1.68 12.07
C TYR A 327 -10.76 1.02 13.39
N TYR A 328 -10.16 -0.15 13.31
CA TYR A 328 -9.71 -0.94 14.45
C TYR A 328 -8.24 -1.24 14.26
N LEU A 329 -7.43 -0.97 15.29
CA LEU A 329 -6.02 -1.26 15.28
C LEU A 329 -5.67 -2.09 16.50
N GLN A 330 -5.02 -3.22 16.30
CA GLN A 330 -4.48 -4.04 17.38
C GLN A 330 -2.96 -4.05 17.32
N LYS A 331 -2.28 -3.89 18.45
CA LYS A 331 -0.82 -3.99 18.55
C LYS A 331 -0.40 -4.74 19.82
N PRO A 332 0.77 -5.41 19.85
CA PRO A 332 1.32 -6.00 21.07
C PRO A 332 1.63 -4.95 22.15
N LEU A 333 1.51 -5.34 23.42
CA LEU A 333 1.98 -4.55 24.56
C LEU A 333 3.50 -4.54 24.67
N GLU A 334 4.12 -5.72 24.51
CA GLU A 334 5.57 -5.89 24.60
C GLU A 334 6.19 -6.00 23.20
N ARG A 335 7.08 -5.04 22.88
CA ARG A 335 7.72 -4.82 21.57
C ARG A 335 6.70 -4.53 20.45
N ALA A 336 6.66 -3.28 20.00
CA ALA A 336 5.86 -2.86 18.85
C ALA A 336 6.44 -3.44 17.55
N ALA A 337 6.19 -4.72 17.27
CA ALA A 337 6.67 -5.37 16.05
C ALA A 337 5.66 -5.28 14.90
N SER A 338 4.38 -5.02 15.20
CA SER A 338 3.34 -4.91 14.19
C SER A 338 2.10 -4.12 14.64
N TYR A 339 1.41 -3.52 13.67
CA TYR A 339 0.03 -3.06 13.79
C TYR A 339 -0.86 -3.90 12.89
N HIS A 340 -1.95 -4.42 13.42
CA HIS A 340 -3.01 -5.06 12.65
C HIS A 340 -4.16 -4.06 12.47
N LEU A 341 -4.32 -3.52 11.26
CA LEU A 341 -5.35 -2.54 10.93
C LEU A 341 -6.50 -3.23 10.20
N VAL A 342 -7.71 -3.06 10.73
CA VAL A 342 -8.94 -3.54 10.13
C VAL A 342 -9.92 -2.38 9.98
N ILE A 343 -10.53 -2.23 8.81
CA ILE A 343 -11.52 -1.20 8.52
C ILE A 343 -12.82 -1.87 8.14
N VAL A 344 -13.90 -1.44 8.80
CA VAL A 344 -15.25 -1.96 8.62
C VAL A 344 -16.13 -0.86 8.05
N ASP A 345 -16.82 -1.16 6.95
CA ASP A 345 -17.86 -0.30 6.40
C ASP A 345 -19.08 -0.28 7.32
N LYS A 346 -19.55 0.92 7.68
CA LYS A 346 -20.66 1.06 8.61
C LYS A 346 -22.02 0.69 8.00
N GLY A 347 -22.18 0.82 6.69
CA GLY A 347 -23.43 0.53 5.98
C GLY A 347 -23.64 -0.97 5.80
N SER A 348 -22.62 -1.70 5.36
CA SER A 348 -22.67 -3.14 5.11
C SER A 348 -22.24 -3.99 6.31
N ASN A 349 -21.53 -3.41 7.28
CA ASN A 349 -20.86 -4.12 8.36
C ASN A 349 -19.82 -5.16 7.86
N SER A 350 -19.27 -4.97 6.66
CA SER A 350 -18.22 -5.82 6.10
C SER A 350 -16.83 -5.25 6.34
N ILE A 351 -15.85 -6.14 6.54
CA ILE A 351 -14.42 -5.76 6.51
C ILE A 351 -14.06 -5.41 5.07
N ILE A 352 -13.55 -4.20 4.86
CA ILE A 352 -13.11 -3.69 3.53
C ILE A 352 -11.59 -3.54 3.44
N PHE A 353 -10.90 -3.63 4.57
CA PHE A 353 -9.45 -3.55 4.65
C PHE A 353 -8.97 -4.34 5.87
N ASN A 354 -7.93 -5.14 5.70
CA ASN A 354 -7.38 -6.02 6.72
C ASN A 354 -5.91 -6.27 6.43
N GLU A 355 -5.03 -5.47 7.03
CA GLU A 355 -3.59 -5.49 6.73
C GLU A 355 -2.75 -5.41 8.01
N TYR A 356 -1.54 -5.95 7.88
CA TYR A 356 -0.52 -5.84 8.92
C TYR A 356 0.60 -4.90 8.47
N TYR A 357 0.98 -3.99 9.35
CA TYR A 357 2.18 -3.17 9.21
C TYR A 357 3.24 -3.71 10.16
N TYR A 358 4.50 -3.71 9.71
CA TYR A 358 5.63 -4.25 10.47
C TYR A 358 6.81 -3.27 10.45
N ASP A 359 7.59 -3.30 11.53
CA ASP A 359 8.95 -2.76 11.52
C ASP A 359 9.83 -3.63 10.61
N SER A 360 10.71 -2.99 9.86
CA SER A 360 11.73 -3.64 9.03
C SER A 360 12.99 -2.78 8.96
N GLU A 361 14.03 -3.25 8.28
CA GLU A 361 15.28 -2.47 8.10
C GLU A 361 15.03 -1.09 7.46
N GLY A 362 14.07 -1.00 6.54
CA GLY A 362 13.74 0.24 5.82
C GLY A 362 12.49 0.97 6.31
N THR A 363 11.72 0.39 7.24
CA THR A 363 10.44 0.96 7.67
C THR A 363 10.28 0.87 9.18
N TYR A 364 9.63 1.86 9.77
CA TYR A 364 9.30 1.84 11.20
C TYR A 364 7.86 2.28 11.44
N LEU A 365 7.21 1.72 12.45
CA LEU A 365 5.86 2.06 12.84
C LEU A 365 5.82 3.45 13.48
N LYS A 366 4.94 4.31 12.96
CA LYS A 366 4.72 5.63 13.55
C LYS A 366 3.83 5.49 14.78
N LYS A 367 4.19 6.21 15.85
CA LYS A 367 3.45 6.23 17.11
C LYS A 367 1.99 6.63 16.90
N LEU A 368 1.10 5.97 17.63
CA LEU A 368 -0.33 6.28 17.65
C LEU A 368 -0.57 7.55 18.48
N LYS A 369 -1.40 8.48 17.98
CA LYS A 369 -1.97 9.54 18.82
C LYS A 369 -3.19 8.98 19.54
N ILE A 370 -3.15 8.90 20.87
CA ILE A 370 -4.20 8.30 21.70
C ILE A 370 -5.02 9.41 22.38
N GLU A 371 -6.34 9.23 22.46
CA GLU A 371 -7.25 10.13 23.17
C GLU A 371 -6.88 10.19 24.67
N GLY A 372 -6.69 11.40 25.20
CA GLY A 372 -6.29 11.61 26.59
C GLY A 372 -4.80 11.41 26.89
N ASP A 373 -3.97 11.14 25.86
CA ASP A 373 -2.51 11.15 25.99
C ASP A 373 -1.94 12.54 25.66
N ASP A 374 -1.46 13.22 26.70
CA ASP A 374 -0.81 14.54 26.63
C ASP A 374 0.63 14.47 26.10
N SER A 375 1.13 13.27 25.73
CA SER A 375 2.42 13.17 25.06
C SER A 375 2.46 14.02 23.78
N GLU A 376 3.61 14.65 23.53
CA GLU A 376 3.91 15.39 22.30
C GLU A 376 4.10 14.46 21.08
N THR A 377 3.31 13.39 21.00
CA THR A 377 3.31 12.50 19.84
C THR A 377 2.78 13.25 18.62
N PRO A 378 3.57 13.41 17.55
CA PRO A 378 3.14 14.15 16.37
C PRO A 378 2.01 13.43 15.65
N GLN A 379 1.02 14.19 15.17
CA GLN A 379 -0.04 13.67 14.33
C GLN A 379 0.54 13.18 13.00
N SER A 380 0.42 11.88 12.74
CA SER A 380 1.02 11.27 11.56
C SER A 380 0.07 10.41 10.73
N GLN A 381 -1.05 9.99 11.30
CA GLN A 381 -2.01 9.07 10.68
C GLN A 381 -3.27 9.81 10.25
N TRP A 382 -3.71 9.56 9.03
CA TRP A 382 -4.77 10.33 8.38
C TRP A 382 -5.70 9.43 7.59
N THR A 383 -6.97 9.83 7.49
CA THR A 383 -7.96 9.19 6.62
C THR A 383 -9.00 10.21 6.18
N GLY A 384 -9.64 9.98 5.03
CA GLY A 384 -10.67 10.88 4.51
C GLY A 384 -10.66 10.95 2.99
N ASP A 385 -11.51 11.82 2.44
CA ASP A 385 -11.58 12.04 1.00
C ASP A 385 -10.51 13.09 0.65
N LEU A 386 -9.29 12.64 0.34
CA LEU A 386 -8.13 13.50 0.08
C LEU A 386 -8.18 14.19 -1.30
N LEU A 387 -8.69 13.48 -2.31
CA LEU A 387 -8.70 13.92 -3.69
C LEU A 387 -10.15 14.02 -4.20
N LYS A 388 -10.41 15.03 -5.02
CA LYS A 388 -11.73 15.25 -5.64
C LYS A 388 -12.13 14.03 -6.47
N ASN A 389 -13.36 13.55 -6.27
CA ASN A 389 -13.94 12.42 -7.00
C ASN A 389 -13.14 11.11 -6.88
N LYS A 390 -12.42 10.91 -5.78
CA LYS A 390 -11.71 9.67 -5.46
C LYS A 390 -12.24 9.03 -4.19
N ALA A 391 -11.99 7.74 -4.04
CA ALA A 391 -12.35 7.01 -2.84
C ALA A 391 -11.56 7.50 -1.62
N THR A 392 -12.12 7.24 -0.44
CA THR A 392 -11.49 7.56 0.84
C THR A 392 -10.12 6.90 0.94
N VAL A 393 -9.15 7.61 1.49
CA VAL A 393 -7.80 7.10 1.69
C VAL A 393 -7.46 6.87 3.15
N ILE A 394 -6.40 6.11 3.39
CA ILE A 394 -5.77 5.94 4.70
C ILE A 394 -4.24 5.84 4.56
N PHE A 395 -3.50 6.52 5.43
CA PHE A 395 -2.03 6.52 5.37
C PHE A 395 -1.39 7.00 6.68
N GLY A 396 -0.05 6.93 6.73
CA GLY A 396 0.74 7.48 7.83
C GLY A 396 1.08 6.50 8.96
N PHE A 397 0.91 5.20 8.73
CA PHE A 397 1.22 4.15 9.72
C PHE A 397 2.71 3.79 9.78
N LEU A 398 3.43 4.00 8.68
CA LEU A 398 4.85 3.72 8.55
C LEU A 398 5.64 5.01 8.26
N GLY A 399 6.83 5.09 8.83
CA GLY A 399 7.93 5.93 8.37
C GLY A 399 8.91 5.08 7.57
N PHE A 400 9.72 5.74 6.74
CA PHE A 400 10.60 5.09 5.78
C PHE A 400 12.01 5.65 5.96
N SER A 401 12.95 4.76 6.23
CA SER A 401 14.40 5.01 6.10
C SER A 401 14.86 4.66 4.69
N PHE A 402 14.24 3.65 4.09
CA PHE A 402 14.41 3.24 2.69
C PHE A 402 13.03 3.03 2.08
N GLY A 403 12.88 3.41 0.81
CA GLY A 403 11.60 3.38 0.10
C GLY A 403 10.78 4.65 0.26
N CYS A 404 9.78 4.79 -0.61
CA CYS A 404 8.87 5.92 -0.58
C CYS A 404 7.52 5.57 0.06
N PRO A 405 6.89 6.52 0.75
CA PRO A 405 5.57 6.30 1.32
C PRO A 405 4.51 6.16 0.24
N SER A 406 3.40 5.54 0.62
CA SER A 406 2.21 5.43 -0.24
C SER A 406 0.95 5.68 0.57
N ILE A 407 -0.11 6.03 -0.16
CA ILE A 407 -1.45 6.28 0.35
C ILE A 407 -2.34 5.14 -0.13
N THR A 408 -2.91 4.41 0.83
CA THR A 408 -3.87 3.36 0.54
C THR A 408 -5.21 3.98 0.18
N VAL A 409 -5.80 3.54 -0.94
CA VAL A 409 -7.17 3.88 -1.34
C VAL A 409 -8.08 2.76 -0.86
N LEU A 410 -9.19 3.12 -0.20
CA LEU A 410 -10.19 2.17 0.31
C LEU A 410 -11.19 1.78 -0.79
N ASP A 411 -10.65 1.35 -1.93
CA ASP A 411 -11.37 0.83 -3.08
C ASP A 411 -10.52 -0.27 -3.74
N GLU A 412 -11.06 -1.49 -3.78
CA GLU A 412 -10.39 -2.68 -4.33
C GLU A 412 -10.08 -2.59 -5.84
N THR A 413 -10.59 -1.57 -6.51
CA THR A 413 -10.37 -1.30 -7.95
C THR A 413 -9.36 -0.20 -8.23
N GLU A 414 -8.92 0.52 -7.20
CA GLU A 414 -7.92 1.58 -7.31
C GLU A 414 -6.58 1.16 -6.67
N PRO A 415 -5.45 1.36 -7.38
CA PRO A 415 -4.14 1.11 -6.79
C PRO A 415 -3.79 2.19 -5.76
N ALA A 416 -2.90 1.83 -4.82
CA ALA A 416 -2.33 2.79 -3.89
C ALA A 416 -1.62 3.95 -4.63
N ILE A 417 -1.71 5.16 -4.08
CA ILE A 417 -1.09 6.36 -4.64
C ILE A 417 0.30 6.51 -4.03
N ARG A 418 1.35 6.51 -4.85
CA ARG A 418 2.71 6.72 -4.36
C ARG A 418 2.95 8.21 -4.06
N ILE A 419 3.63 8.47 -2.95
CA ILE A 419 4.25 9.76 -2.69
C ILE A 419 5.71 9.59 -3.12
N LEU A 420 6.02 10.04 -4.32
CA LEU A 420 7.35 9.92 -4.89
C LEU A 420 8.35 10.73 -4.08
N CYS A 421 9.47 10.08 -3.82
CA CYS A 421 10.58 10.57 -3.04
C CYS A 421 11.86 10.10 -3.71
N ASP A 422 12.98 10.71 -3.37
CA ASP A 422 14.28 10.25 -3.83
C ASP A 422 14.68 9.00 -3.04
N ASN A 423 14.64 7.84 -3.68
CA ASN A 423 14.93 6.56 -3.05
C ASN A 423 16.22 5.91 -3.59
N ARG A 424 17.22 6.74 -3.88
CA ARG A 424 18.56 6.26 -4.27
C ARG A 424 19.34 5.84 -3.01
N HIS A 425 19.14 4.60 -2.60
CA HIS A 425 19.84 3.93 -1.50
C HIS A 425 20.56 2.67 -1.97
#